data_AF-A0A7K7WQN5-F1
#
_entry.id   AF-A0A7K7WQN5-F1
#
_cell.length_a   1.000
_cell.length_b   1.000
_cell.length_c   1.000
_cell.angle_alpha   90.00
_cell.angle_beta   90.00
_cell.angle_gamma   90.00
#
_symmetry.space_group_name_H-M   'P 1'
#
loop_
_entity.id
_entity.type
_entity.pdbx_description
1 polymer ?
#
loop_
_entity_poly.entity_id
_entity_poly.type
_entity_poly.pdbx_seq_one_letter_code
_entity_poly.pdbx_strand_id
1 'polypeptide(L)'
;QGTHGAAPRHVLRATWPPTGSSDLVCDLLGVKGKDILYMGDHIFGDILKSKKRQGWRTFLVVPELARELHVWTEQSELFEELRRLDLLLAELYQDLDSSSSERPDISSIKHQIQKVAHEMDLSYGQLGSLFRCGSRQTLFASQLMRYADLYAASVLNFLHYPFSYLFRAAPALV
;
A
#
# COMPACT_ATOMS: atom_id res chain seq x y z
N GLN A 1 -4.68 50.74 -34.53
CA GLN A 1 -4.48 49.34 -34.93
C GLN A 1 -4.02 48.57 -33.70
N GLY A 2 -4.69 47.47 -33.35
CA GLY A 2 -4.17 46.44 -32.43
C GLY A 2 -4.57 46.50 -30.96
N THR A 3 -5.86 46.36 -30.63
CA THR A 3 -6.26 45.85 -29.30
C THR A 3 -6.12 44.33 -29.30
N HIS A 4 -5.11 43.80 -28.61
CA HIS A 4 -4.99 42.37 -28.33
C HIS A 4 -6.06 41.96 -27.31
N GLY A 5 -7.25 41.62 -27.80
CA GLY A 5 -8.26 40.93 -27.03
C GLY A 5 -7.80 39.51 -26.75
N ALA A 6 -7.53 39.20 -25.48
CA ALA A 6 -7.34 37.83 -25.03
C ALA A 6 -8.60 37.02 -25.34
N ALA A 7 -8.44 35.96 -26.13
CA ALA A 7 -9.52 35.04 -26.45
C ALA A 7 -10.06 34.41 -25.15
N PRO A 8 -11.38 34.24 -25.00
CA PRO A 8 -11.95 33.63 -23.81
C PRO A 8 -11.49 32.17 -23.75
N ARG A 9 -10.92 31.76 -22.61
CA ARG A 9 -10.68 30.34 -22.32
C ARG A 9 -12.04 29.64 -22.37
N HIS A 10 -12.27 28.88 -23.43
CA HIS A 10 -13.45 28.03 -23.54
C HIS A 10 -13.46 27.09 -22.34
N VAL A 11 -14.40 27.32 -21.42
CA VAL A 11 -14.75 26.34 -20.40
C VAL A 11 -15.38 25.17 -21.16
N LEU A 12 -14.57 24.16 -21.49
CA LEU A 12 -15.07 22.91 -22.03
C LEU A 12 -15.97 22.30 -20.97
N ARG A 13 -17.29 22.44 -21.14
CA ARG A 13 -18.26 21.66 -20.37
C ARG A 13 -18.12 20.22 -20.85
N ALA A 14 -17.26 19.46 -20.18
CA ALA A 14 -16.99 18.08 -20.53
C ALA A 14 -18.27 17.25 -20.38
N THR A 15 -18.94 16.96 -21.49
CA THR A 15 -19.97 15.94 -21.58
C THR A 15 -19.27 14.60 -21.75
N TRP A 16 -19.38 13.74 -20.74
CA TRP A 16 -18.75 12.42 -20.75
C TRP A 16 -19.51 11.46 -21.69
N PRO A 17 -18.85 10.83 -22.68
CA PRO A 17 -19.48 9.78 -23.46
C PRO A 17 -19.73 8.54 -22.57
N PRO A 18 -20.79 7.75 -22.84
CA PRO A 18 -21.18 6.59 -22.02
C PRO A 18 -20.13 5.48 -21.99
N THR A 19 -19.17 5.48 -22.92
CA THR A 19 -18.00 4.60 -22.93
C THR A 19 -16.74 5.45 -23.11
N GLY A 20 -16.12 5.84 -22.00
CA GLY A 20 -14.86 6.58 -21.99
C GLY A 20 -13.64 5.67 -21.80
N SER A 21 -12.55 5.95 -22.52
CA SER A 21 -11.22 5.39 -22.22
C SER A 21 -10.43 6.34 -21.32
N SER A 22 -9.45 5.82 -20.58
CA SER A 22 -8.47 6.65 -19.87
C SER A 22 -7.68 7.56 -20.81
N ASP A 23 -7.47 7.15 -22.07
CA ASP A 23 -6.79 7.96 -23.08
C ASP A 23 -7.57 9.23 -23.40
N LEU A 24 -8.90 9.11 -23.47
CA LEU A 24 -9.79 10.25 -23.72
C LEU A 24 -9.68 11.30 -22.62
N VAL A 25 -9.47 10.89 -21.36
CA VAL A 25 -9.27 11.82 -20.24
C VAL A 25 -7.99 12.62 -20.43
N CYS A 26 -6.89 11.95 -20.79
CA CYS A 26 -5.61 12.62 -21.08
C CYS A 26 -5.74 13.60 -22.24
N ASP A 27 -6.40 13.19 -23.34
CA ASP A 27 -6.58 14.01 -24.54
C ASP A 27 -7.47 15.24 -24.29
N LEU A 28 -8.59 15.06 -23.57
CA LEU A 28 -9.52 16.14 -23.24
C LEU A 28 -8.90 17.18 -22.30
N LEU A 29 -8.06 16.73 -21.36
CA LEU A 29 -7.40 17.60 -20.39
C LEU A 29 -6.04 18.13 -20.87
N GLY A 30 -5.48 17.55 -21.94
CA GLY A 30 -4.16 17.91 -22.46
C GLY A 30 -3.01 17.61 -21.49
N VAL A 31 -3.16 16.59 -20.64
CA VAL A 31 -2.18 16.22 -19.59
C VAL A 31 -1.59 14.83 -19.82
N LYS A 32 -0.39 14.58 -19.28
CA LYS A 32 0.24 13.25 -19.32
C LYS A 32 -0.16 12.44 -18.10
N GLY A 33 -0.06 11.12 -18.19
CA GLY A 33 -0.45 10.22 -17.09
C GLY A 33 0.18 10.56 -15.74
N LYS A 34 1.48 10.91 -15.71
CA LYS A 34 2.19 11.27 -14.47
C LYS A 34 1.68 12.56 -13.79
N ASP A 35 0.93 13.38 -14.51
CA ASP A 35 0.33 14.63 -14.01
C ASP A 35 -1.07 14.38 -13.42
N ILE A 36 -1.61 13.15 -13.56
CA ILE A 36 -2.89 12.71 -13.02
C ILE A 36 -2.65 11.88 -11.75
N LEU A 37 -3.32 12.25 -10.66
CA LEU A 37 -3.47 11.42 -9.48
C LEU A 37 -4.87 10.81 -9.47
N TYR A 38 -4.95 9.50 -9.70
CA TYR A 38 -6.19 8.76 -9.67
C TYR A 38 -6.42 8.14 -8.30
N MET A 39 -7.60 8.41 -7.73
CA MET A 39 -8.01 7.94 -6.41
C MET A 39 -9.12 6.91 -6.57
N GLY A 40 -8.98 5.75 -5.92
CA GLY A 40 -9.98 4.69 -5.94
C GLY A 40 -9.78 3.71 -4.81
N ASP A 41 -10.72 2.79 -4.63
CA ASP A 41 -10.72 1.76 -3.58
C ASP A 41 -10.48 0.35 -4.15
N HIS A 42 -10.66 0.16 -5.46
CA HIS A 42 -10.53 -1.16 -6.07
C HIS A 42 -9.11 -1.41 -6.62
N ILE A 43 -8.25 -2.04 -5.83
CA ILE A 43 -6.82 -2.26 -6.15
C ILE A 43 -6.56 -2.79 -7.58
N PHE A 44 -7.38 -3.72 -8.09
CA PHE A 44 -7.20 -4.28 -9.43
C PHE A 44 -7.72 -3.36 -10.55
N GLY A 45 -8.92 -2.82 -10.36
CA GLY A 45 -9.61 -2.04 -11.39
C GLY A 45 -9.04 -0.64 -11.52
N ASP A 46 -8.80 -0.01 -10.38
CA ASP A 46 -8.42 1.39 -10.27
C ASP A 46 -6.91 1.59 -10.31
N ILE A 47 -6.18 0.82 -9.53
CA ILE A 47 -4.75 1.09 -9.30
C ILE A 47 -3.91 0.33 -10.32
N LEU A 48 -4.06 -0.99 -10.40
CA LEU A 48 -3.26 -1.85 -11.30
C LEU A 48 -3.42 -1.48 -12.78
N LYS A 49 -4.65 -1.26 -13.26
CA LYS A 49 -4.89 -0.90 -14.67
C LYS A 49 -4.34 0.49 -15.01
N SER A 50 -4.62 1.48 -14.17
CA SER A 50 -4.20 2.87 -14.40
C SER A 50 -2.67 3.01 -14.34
N LYS A 51 -2.02 2.33 -13.39
CA LYS A 51 -0.56 2.34 -13.26
C LYS A 51 0.14 1.65 -14.43
N LYS A 52 -0.28 0.42 -14.78
CA LYS A 52 0.39 -0.38 -15.82
C LYS A 52 0.13 0.11 -17.24
N ARG A 53 -1.09 0.57 -17.55
CA ARG A 53 -1.45 0.96 -18.92
C ARG A 53 -1.08 2.41 -19.23
N GLN A 54 -1.23 3.31 -18.25
CA GLN A 54 -1.20 4.75 -18.50
C GLN A 54 -0.12 5.50 -17.70
N GLY A 55 0.55 4.82 -16.76
CA GLY A 55 1.56 5.45 -15.91
C GLY A 55 0.99 6.54 -14.99
N TRP A 56 -0.29 6.44 -14.64
CA TRP A 56 -0.95 7.39 -13.73
C TRP A 56 -0.35 7.31 -12.32
N ARG A 57 -0.35 8.43 -11.60
CA ARG A 57 -0.11 8.40 -10.15
C ARG A 57 -1.36 7.85 -9.46
N THR A 58 -1.17 7.02 -8.45
CA THR A 58 -2.26 6.24 -7.86
C THR A 58 -2.37 6.46 -6.36
N PHE A 59 -3.59 6.66 -5.89
CA PHE A 59 -3.94 6.74 -4.48
C PHE A 59 -5.00 5.69 -4.17
N LEU A 60 -4.69 4.75 -3.28
CA LEU A 60 -5.61 3.70 -2.86
C LEU A 60 -6.27 4.06 -1.53
N VAL A 61 -7.59 4.15 -1.54
CA VAL A 61 -8.41 4.27 -0.32
C VAL A 61 -8.62 2.86 0.25
N VAL A 62 -8.23 2.66 1.50
CA VAL A 62 -8.43 1.39 2.22
C VAL A 62 -9.16 1.68 3.53
N PRO A 63 -10.50 1.71 3.56
CA PRO A 63 -11.28 2.07 4.74
C PRO A 63 -10.93 1.24 5.98
N GLU A 64 -10.62 -0.04 5.79
CA GLU A 64 -10.23 -0.99 6.83
C GLU A 64 -8.93 -0.59 7.54
N LEU A 65 -8.09 0.23 6.90
CA LEU A 65 -6.82 0.69 7.45
C LEU A 65 -7.00 1.42 8.79
N ALA A 66 -8.11 2.14 8.99
CA ALA A 66 -8.39 2.82 10.26
C ALA A 66 -8.49 1.84 11.43
N ARG A 67 -9.21 0.73 11.24
CA ARG A 67 -9.33 -0.33 12.25
C ARG A 67 -8.03 -1.09 12.41
N GLU A 68 -7.34 -1.39 11.31
CA GLU A 68 -6.04 -2.06 11.30
C GLU A 68 -4.99 -1.30 12.12
N LEU A 69 -4.91 0.03 11.96
CA LEU A 69 -3.99 0.89 12.71
C LEU A 69 -4.31 0.91 14.21
N HIS A 70 -5.60 0.87 14.56
CA HIS A 70 -6.03 0.81 15.95
C HIS A 70 -5.58 -0.48 16.62
N VAL A 71 -5.91 -1.64 16.03
CA VAL A 71 -5.50 -2.96 16.55
C VAL A 71 -3.98 -3.10 16.55
N TRP A 72 -3.30 -2.61 15.51
CA TRP A 72 -1.83 -2.60 15.45
C TRP A 72 -1.19 -1.87 16.63
N THR A 73 -1.77 -0.73 17.02
CA THR A 73 -1.26 0.08 18.14
C THR A 73 -1.50 -0.61 19.47
N GLU A 74 -2.69 -1.19 19.67
CA GLU A 74 -3.07 -1.89 20.90
C GLU A 74 -2.30 -3.21 21.09
N GLN A 75 -2.06 -3.95 20.02
CA GLN A 75 -1.40 -5.26 20.04
C GLN A 75 0.11 -5.18 19.70
N SER A 76 0.72 -4.01 19.87
CA SER A 76 2.13 -3.78 19.53
C SER A 76 3.09 -4.73 20.28
N GLU A 77 2.74 -5.16 21.50
CA GLU A 77 3.53 -6.12 22.28
C GLU A 77 3.61 -7.50 21.60
N LEU A 78 2.50 -7.98 21.01
CA LEU A 78 2.49 -9.26 20.27
C LEU A 78 3.38 -9.19 19.03
N PHE A 79 3.41 -8.03 18.36
CA PHE A 79 4.28 -7.81 17.21
C PHE A 79 5.76 -7.82 17.57
N GLU A 80 6.12 -7.17 18.68
CA GLU A 80 7.50 -7.18 19.16
C GLU A 80 7.93 -8.57 19.66
N GLU A 81 7.03 -9.32 20.31
CA GLU A 81 7.32 -10.70 20.71
C GLU A 81 7.52 -11.62 19.50
N LEU A 82 6.66 -11.50 18.48
CA LEU A 82 6.82 -12.27 17.24
C LEU A 82 8.16 -11.95 16.56
N ARG A 83 8.52 -10.67 16.50
CA ARG A 83 9.82 -10.22 15.97
C ARG A 83 11.00 -10.76 16.77
N ARG A 84 10.89 -10.77 18.11
CA ARG A 84 11.92 -11.32 19.00
C ARG A 84 12.13 -12.82 18.76
N LEU A 85 11.05 -13.58 18.57
CA LEU A 85 11.12 -15.01 18.26
C LEU A 85 11.74 -15.27 16.88
N ASP A 86 11.42 -14.46 15.87
CA ASP A 86 12.04 -14.54 14.55
C ASP A 86 13.55 -14.25 14.60
N LEU A 87 13.98 -13.27 15.42
CA LEU A 87 15.40 -12.97 15.64
C LEU A 87 16.12 -14.11 16.37
N LEU A 88 15.52 -14.65 17.44
CA LEU A 88 16.08 -15.80 18.16
C LEU A 88 16.25 -17.01 17.23
N LEU A 89 15.28 -17.25 16.35
CA LEU A 89 15.37 -18.30 15.36
C LEU A 89 16.52 -18.04 14.38
N ALA A 90 16.71 -16.80 13.94
CA ALA A 90 17.82 -16.43 13.06
C ALA A 90 19.20 -16.61 13.74
N GLU A 91 19.33 -16.23 15.02
CA GLU A 91 20.56 -16.42 15.82
C GLU A 91 20.95 -17.89 15.93
N LEU A 92 19.97 -18.78 16.16
CA LEU A 92 20.23 -20.23 16.21
C LEU A 92 20.76 -20.80 14.88
N TYR A 93 20.40 -20.19 13.76
CA TYR A 93 20.86 -20.59 12.43
C TYR A 93 22.11 -19.86 11.94
N GLN A 94 22.55 -18.82 12.65
CA GLN A 94 23.59 -17.91 12.18
C GLN A 94 24.93 -18.61 11.93
N ASP A 95 25.29 -19.56 12.80
CA ASP A 95 26.57 -20.28 12.76
C ASP A 95 26.46 -21.67 12.10
N LEU A 96 25.27 -22.05 11.63
CA LEU A 96 25.03 -23.34 10.98
C LEU A 96 25.26 -23.21 9.46
N ASP A 97 26.42 -23.67 9.01
CA ASP A 97 26.73 -23.77 7.59
C ASP A 97 26.30 -25.12 6.99
N SER A 98 26.47 -25.30 5.68
CA SER A 98 26.11 -26.55 4.97
C SER A 98 26.96 -27.76 5.37
N SER A 99 28.05 -27.57 6.14
CA SER A 99 28.91 -28.64 6.66
C SER A 99 28.51 -29.11 8.06
N SER A 100 27.69 -28.32 8.77
CA SER A 100 27.17 -28.65 10.08
C SER A 100 26.20 -29.85 10.02
N SER A 101 26.43 -30.85 10.88
CA SER A 101 25.51 -31.98 11.09
C SER A 101 24.56 -31.76 12.28
N GLU A 102 24.77 -30.68 13.03
CA GLU A 102 23.94 -30.30 14.16
C GLU A 102 22.62 -29.72 13.68
N ARG A 103 21.52 -30.22 14.24
CA ARG A 103 20.17 -29.71 13.99
C ARG A 103 19.63 -29.18 15.31
N PRO A 104 19.58 -27.85 15.50
CA PRO A 104 19.04 -27.29 16.73
C PRO A 104 17.56 -27.67 16.86
N ASP A 105 17.12 -27.95 18.09
CA ASP A 105 15.71 -28.18 18.36
C ASP A 105 14.95 -26.85 18.39
N ILE A 106 14.27 -26.57 17.28
CA ILE A 106 13.45 -25.37 17.07
C ILE A 106 11.97 -25.60 17.38
N SER A 107 11.58 -26.79 17.86
CA SER A 107 10.17 -27.17 18.03
C SER A 107 9.43 -26.21 18.96
N SER A 108 10.06 -25.85 20.09
CA SER A 108 9.52 -24.91 21.07
C SER A 108 9.33 -23.51 20.47
N ILE A 109 10.34 -22.98 19.78
CA ILE A 109 10.29 -21.63 19.19
C ILE A 109 9.24 -21.57 18.09
N LYS A 110 9.19 -22.58 17.21
CA LYS A 110 8.15 -22.68 16.18
C LYS A 110 6.75 -22.71 16.78
N HIS A 111 6.56 -23.43 17.88
CA HIS A 111 5.27 -23.47 18.56
C HIS A 111 4.89 -22.12 19.16
N GLN A 112 5.84 -21.39 19.76
CA GLN A 112 5.60 -20.03 20.26
C GLN A 112 5.26 -19.06 19.12
N ILE A 113 6.00 -19.10 18.01
CA ILE A 113 5.70 -18.28 16.81
C ILE A 113 4.28 -18.54 16.32
N GLN A 114 3.87 -19.82 16.20
CA GLN A 114 2.53 -20.17 15.77
C GLN A 114 1.46 -19.68 16.74
N LYS A 115 1.70 -19.80 18.05
CA LYS A 115 0.77 -19.33 19.09
C LYS A 115 0.60 -17.81 19.02
N VAL A 116 1.70 -17.06 19.00
CA VAL A 116 1.67 -15.59 18.94
C VAL A 116 1.04 -15.11 17.63
N ALA A 117 1.42 -15.70 16.50
CA ALA A 117 0.81 -15.36 15.20
C ALA A 117 -0.71 -15.59 15.20
N HIS A 118 -1.18 -16.68 15.81
CA HIS A 118 -2.60 -16.97 15.90
C HIS A 118 -3.35 -15.97 16.80
N GLU A 119 -2.81 -15.67 17.98
CA GLU A 119 -3.38 -14.68 18.91
C GLU A 119 -3.46 -13.28 18.28
N MET A 120 -2.40 -12.91 17.56
CA MET A 120 -2.33 -11.68 16.82
C MET A 120 -3.39 -11.62 15.71
N ASP A 121 -3.54 -12.67 14.89
CA ASP A 121 -4.54 -12.72 13.82
C ASP A 121 -5.97 -12.64 14.39
N LEU A 122 -6.26 -13.34 15.49
CA LEU A 122 -7.56 -13.29 16.16
C LEU A 122 -7.96 -11.87 16.63
N SER A 123 -6.97 -11.03 16.94
CA SER A 123 -7.21 -9.63 17.34
C SER A 123 -7.80 -8.79 16.19
N TYR A 124 -7.52 -9.15 14.93
CA TYR A 124 -8.09 -8.49 13.76
C TYR A 124 -9.44 -9.10 13.33
N GLY A 125 -9.66 -10.38 13.62
CA GLY A 125 -10.90 -11.12 13.37
C GLY A 125 -10.64 -12.56 12.95
N GLN A 126 -11.68 -13.28 12.53
CA GLN A 126 -11.56 -14.71 12.18
C GLN A 126 -10.59 -15.00 11.03
N LEU A 127 -10.43 -14.04 10.11
CA LEU A 127 -9.55 -14.18 8.94
C LEU A 127 -8.20 -13.45 9.10
N GLY A 128 -7.92 -12.88 10.28
CA GLY A 128 -6.70 -12.12 10.51
C GLY A 128 -6.72 -10.71 9.91
N SER A 129 -5.53 -10.14 9.80
CA SER A 129 -5.31 -8.81 9.21
C SER A 129 -5.39 -8.86 7.69
N LEU A 130 -5.89 -7.78 7.09
CA LEU A 130 -5.86 -7.56 5.65
C LEU A 130 -4.42 -7.53 5.12
N PHE A 131 -3.46 -7.09 5.94
CA PHE A 131 -2.09 -6.84 5.51
C PHE A 131 -1.12 -7.99 5.79
N ARG A 132 -1.42 -8.84 6.78
CA ARG A 132 -0.48 -9.87 7.23
C ARG A 132 -1.15 -11.04 7.94
N CYS A 133 -0.41 -12.13 8.04
CA CYS A 133 -0.66 -13.29 8.91
C CYS A 133 0.66 -13.59 9.63
N GLY A 134 0.70 -13.32 10.94
CA GLY A 134 1.97 -13.30 11.68
C GLY A 134 3.00 -12.34 11.05
N SER A 135 4.20 -12.86 10.75
CA SER A 135 5.29 -12.09 10.14
C SER A 135 5.19 -12.01 8.61
N ARG A 136 4.24 -12.71 7.98
CA ARG A 136 4.11 -12.80 6.53
C ARG A 136 3.10 -11.79 5.99
N GLN A 137 3.49 -11.06 4.94
CA GLN A 137 2.58 -10.14 4.24
C GLN A 137 1.56 -10.90 3.38
N THR A 138 0.34 -10.38 3.28
CA THR A 138 -0.68 -10.89 2.37
C THR A 138 -0.39 -10.47 0.92
N LEU A 139 -1.10 -11.11 -0.02
CA LEU A 139 -1.11 -10.69 -1.41
C LEU A 139 -1.60 -9.24 -1.56
N PHE A 140 -2.61 -8.85 -0.79
CA PHE A 140 -3.14 -7.49 -0.81
C PHE A 140 -2.07 -6.46 -0.42
N ALA A 141 -1.36 -6.68 0.71
CA ALA A 141 -0.27 -5.80 1.14
C ALA A 141 0.83 -5.69 0.08
N SER A 142 1.22 -6.83 -0.52
CA SER A 142 2.25 -6.88 -1.55
C SER A 142 1.84 -6.10 -2.82
N GLN A 143 0.57 -6.17 -3.21
CA GLN A 143 0.04 -5.42 -4.34
C GLN A 143 -0.07 -3.93 -4.02
N LEU A 144 -0.52 -3.59 -2.82
CA LEU A 144 -0.64 -2.21 -2.37
C LEU A 144 0.71 -1.50 -2.40
N MET A 145 1.73 -2.10 -1.78
CA MET A 145 3.11 -1.58 -1.76
C MET A 145 3.73 -1.42 -3.16
N ARG A 146 3.31 -2.25 -4.12
CA ARG A 146 3.88 -2.25 -5.48
C ARG A 146 3.20 -1.26 -6.41
N TYR A 147 1.89 -1.07 -6.29
CA TYR A 147 1.09 -0.38 -7.31
C TYR A 147 0.48 0.93 -6.85
N ALA A 148 0.22 1.11 -5.55
CA ALA A 148 -0.29 2.36 -5.01
C ALA A 148 0.89 3.29 -4.66
N ASP A 149 0.97 4.45 -5.30
CA ASP A 149 2.00 5.45 -4.92
C ASP A 149 1.73 6.01 -3.52
N LEU A 150 0.46 6.15 -3.17
CA LEU A 150 -0.04 6.63 -1.90
C LEU A 150 -1.23 5.77 -1.47
N TYR A 151 -1.44 5.63 -0.16
CA TYR A 151 -2.62 4.97 0.37
C TYR A 151 -3.02 5.61 1.71
N ALA A 152 -4.31 5.61 2.01
CA ALA A 152 -4.83 6.04 3.30
C ALA A 152 -6.21 5.45 3.58
N ALA A 153 -6.70 5.63 4.82
CA ALA A 153 -8.05 5.22 5.18
C ALA A 153 -9.13 6.06 4.48
N SER A 154 -8.83 7.32 4.18
CA SER A 154 -9.76 8.24 3.51
C SER A 154 -9.00 9.25 2.64
N VAL A 155 -9.66 9.70 1.57
CA VAL A 155 -9.20 10.84 0.76
C VAL A 155 -9.15 12.15 1.54
N LEU A 156 -9.93 12.27 2.62
CA LEU A 156 -9.94 13.46 3.47
C LEU A 156 -8.59 13.72 4.13
N ASN A 157 -7.73 12.71 4.24
CA ASN A 157 -6.39 12.85 4.78
C ASN A 157 -5.54 13.88 4.01
N PHE A 158 -5.84 14.14 2.73
CA PHE A 158 -5.18 15.18 1.95
C PHE A 158 -5.45 16.60 2.45
N LEU A 159 -6.58 16.85 3.14
CA LEU A 159 -6.89 18.17 3.69
C LEU A 159 -5.90 18.62 4.76
N HIS A 160 -5.16 17.68 5.35
CA HIS A 160 -4.11 17.95 6.33
C HIS A 160 -2.76 18.32 5.68
N TYR A 161 -2.66 18.31 4.35
CA TYR A 161 -1.43 18.62 3.62
C TYR A 161 -1.62 19.81 2.68
N PRO A 162 -0.60 20.66 2.49
CA PRO A 162 -0.65 21.70 1.47
C PRO A 162 -0.60 21.09 0.05
N PHE A 163 -1.19 21.76 -0.93
CA PHE A 163 -1.17 21.30 -2.33
C PHE A 163 0.24 21.21 -2.94
N SER A 164 1.23 21.89 -2.37
CA SER A 164 2.64 21.84 -2.77
C SER A 164 3.46 20.78 -2.00
N TYR A 165 2.81 19.89 -1.25
CA TYR A 165 3.50 18.88 -0.45
C TYR A 165 4.20 17.83 -1.32
N LEU A 166 5.44 17.52 -0.97
CA LEU A 166 6.22 16.46 -1.62
C LEU A 166 6.22 15.20 -0.74
N PHE A 167 5.44 14.19 -1.15
CA PHE A 167 5.46 12.87 -0.52
C PHE A 167 6.77 12.15 -0.83
N ARG A 168 7.44 11.62 0.20
CA ARG A 168 8.74 10.94 0.10
C ARG A 168 8.65 9.53 0.67
N ALA A 169 9.26 8.58 -0.03
CA ALA A 169 9.53 7.22 0.45
C ALA A 169 11.04 6.98 0.49
N ALA A 170 11.50 6.09 1.37
CA ALA A 170 12.90 5.69 1.41
C ALA A 170 13.27 4.98 0.08
N PRO A 171 14.48 5.22 -0.47
CA PRO A 171 14.92 4.50 -1.66
C PRO A 171 15.05 3.01 -1.34
N ALA A 172 14.52 2.16 -2.22
CA ALA A 172 14.72 0.72 -2.11
C ALA A 172 16.21 0.40 -2.33
N LEU A 173 16.82 -0.31 -1.38
CA LEU A 173 18.14 -0.90 -1.58
C LEU A 173 17.96 -2.10 -2.51
N VAL A 174 18.57 -2.04 -3.70
CA VAL A 174 18.59 -3.11 -4.70
C VAL A 174 19.85 -3.92 -4.55
#